data_AF-A0A9Y4N7L8-F1
#
_entry.id   AF-A0A9Y4N7L8-F1
#
_cell.length_a   1.000
_cell.length_b   1.000
_cell.length_c   1.000
_cell.angle_alpha   90.00
_cell.angle_beta   90.00
_cell.angle_gamma   90.00
#
_symmetry.space_group_name_H-M   'P 1'
#
loop_
_entity.id
_entity.type
_entity.pdbx_description
1 polymer ?
#
loop_
_entity_poly.entity_id
_entity_poly.type
_entity_poly.pdbx_seq_one_letter_code
_entity_poly.pdbx_strand_id
1 'polypeptide(L)' 'MWWTVDGKTLDKLGDQRFSQNNSQVKYDYGDRTMENVLLIQDFLSEDLNKEFNCSVRNEKGFETRRAQLQEEGEEPRSRR' A
#
# COMPACT_ATOMS: atom_id res chain seq x y z
N MET A 1 8.14 -0.08 8.70
CA MET A 1 7.52 0.10 7.38
C MET A 1 6.07 0.47 7.60
N TRP A 2 5.56 1.49 6.92
CA TRP A 2 4.21 2.02 7.11
C TRP A 2 3.63 2.54 5.80
N TRP A 3 2.31 2.60 5.73
CA TRP A 3 1.59 3.22 4.63
C TRP A 3 1.19 4.66 4.95
N THR A 4 1.19 5.52 3.93
CA THR A 4 0.49 6.79 3.91
C THR A 4 -0.49 6.89 2.76
N VAL A 5 -1.61 7.56 3.01
CA VAL A 5 -2.66 7.90 2.05
C VAL A 5 -2.80 9.42 2.05
N ASP A 6 -2.58 10.06 0.90
CA ASP A 6 -2.58 11.52 0.75
C ASP A 6 -1.64 12.22 1.76
N GLY A 7 -0.48 11.62 1.99
CA GLY A 7 0.54 12.11 2.93
C GLY A 7 0.24 11.86 4.42
N LYS A 8 -0.92 11.29 4.76
CA LYS A 8 -1.31 10.97 6.14
C LYS A 8 -1.07 9.49 6.46
N THR A 9 -0.58 9.19 7.65
CA THR A 9 -0.56 7.81 8.18
C THR A 9 -1.99 7.35 8.47
N LEU A 10 -2.24 6.04 8.50
CA LEU A 10 -3.61 5.50 8.65
C LEU A 10 -4.30 5.96 9.95
N ASP A 11 -3.54 6.10 11.05
CA ASP A 11 -4.03 6.65 12.31
C ASP A 11 -4.49 8.12 12.20
N LYS A 12 -3.85 8.90 11.33
CA LYS A 12 -4.20 10.32 11.08
C LYS A 12 -5.20 10.51 9.94
N LEU A 13 -5.41 9.50 9.11
CA LEU A 13 -6.38 9.53 8.02
C LEU A 13 -7.81 9.57 8.56
N GLY A 14 -8.08 8.83 9.65
CA GLY A 14 -9.38 8.79 10.30
C GLY A 14 -10.45 7.99 9.55
N ASP A 15 -10.10 7.35 8.42
CA ASP A 15 -10.99 6.48 7.65
C ASP A 15 -10.75 5.00 8.04
N GLN A 16 -11.76 4.38 8.66
CA GLN A 16 -11.70 3.02 9.18
C GLN A 16 -11.69 1.94 8.08
N ARG A 17 -12.00 2.29 6.83
CA ARG A 17 -11.89 1.36 5.69
C ARG A 17 -10.44 0.98 5.40
N PHE A 18 -9.50 1.85 5.79
CA PHE A 18 -8.08 1.63 5.59
C PHE A 18 -7.47 0.94 6.81
N SER A 19 -6.87 -0.23 6.57
CA SER A 19 -6.12 -0.97 7.58
C SER A 19 -4.81 -1.46 6.99
N GLN A 20 -3.83 -1.78 7.84
CA GLN A 20 -2.58 -2.36 7.38
C GLN A 20 -2.17 -3.55 8.25
N ASN A 21 -1.54 -4.54 7.64
CA ASN A 21 -0.96 -5.68 8.34
C ASN A 21 0.54 -5.75 8.05
N ASN A 22 1.35 -5.67 9.10
CA ASN A 22 2.80 -5.73 8.98
C ASN A 22 3.31 -7.05 9.56
N SER A 23 4.08 -7.80 8.76
CA SER A 23 4.62 -9.10 9.15
C SER A 23 6.07 -9.27 8.67
N GLN A 24 6.81 -10.12 9.35
CA GLN A 24 8.10 -10.59 8.86
C GLN A 24 7.87 -11.87 8.04
N VAL A 25 8.25 -11.86 6.76
CA VAL A 25 8.02 -13.00 5.86
C VAL A 25 9.24 -13.91 5.75
N LYS A 26 10.44 -13.39 5.98
CA LYS A 26 11.68 -14.17 5.92
C LYS A 26 12.76 -13.59 6.81
N TYR A 27 13.64 -14.45 7.29
CA TYR A 27 14.87 -14.08 7.97
C TYR A 27 16.02 -14.94 7.48
N ASP A 28 17.05 -14.33 6.91
CA ASP A 28 18.25 -15.00 6.41
C ASP A 28 19.50 -14.32 6.97
N TYR A 29 20.25 -15.02 7.83
CA TYR A 29 21.59 -14.61 8.28
C TYR A 29 21.73 -13.14 8.73
N GLY A 30 20.71 -12.58 9.41
CA GLY A 30 20.71 -11.19 9.87
C GLY A 30 19.80 -10.26 9.07
N ASP A 31 19.49 -10.62 7.83
CA ASP A 31 18.59 -9.85 6.97
C ASP A 31 17.14 -10.24 7.22
N ARG A 32 16.29 -9.23 7.50
CA ARG A 32 14.84 -9.38 7.69
C ARG A 32 14.13 -8.93 6.43
N THR A 33 13.33 -9.82 5.85
CA THR A 33 12.34 -9.45 4.82
C THR A 33 11.02 -9.18 5.52
N MET A 34 10.54 -7.94 5.39
CA MET A 34 9.29 -7.46 5.99
C MET A 34 8.25 -7.23 4.89
N GLU A 35 6.99 -7.51 5.18
CA GLU A 35 5.84 -7.21 4.35
C GLU A 35 4.88 -6.30 5.12
N ASN A 36 4.28 -5.32 4.43
CA ASN A 36 3.22 -4.49 4.98
C ASN A 36 2.14 -4.32 3.92
N VAL A 37 0.99 -4.96 4.15
CA VAL A 37 -0.14 -4.97 3.24
C VAL A 37 -1.13 -3.88 3.66
N LEU A 38 -1.46 -2.97 2.74
CA LEU A 38 -2.57 -2.03 2.89
C LEU A 38 -3.86 -2.68 2.38
N LEU A 39 -4.87 -2.77 3.24
CA LEU A 39 -6.21 -3.22 2.89
C LEU A 39 -7.15 -2.02 2.88
N ILE A 40 -7.92 -1.88 1.79
CA ILE A 40 -8.96 -0.87 1.62
C ILE A 40 -10.29 -1.63 1.51
N GLN A 41 -11.12 -1.56 2.53
CA GLN A 41 -12.47 -2.13 2.51
C GLN A 41 -13.42 -1.18 1.79
N ASP A 42 -14.45 -1.71 1.13
CA ASP A 42 -15.44 -0.92 0.39
C ASP A 42 -14.78 0.14 -0.51
N PHE A 43 -13.92 -0.31 -1.42
CA PHE A 43 -13.16 0.56 -2.32
C PHE A 43 -14.09 1.40 -3.19
N LEU A 44 -13.83 2.71 -3.26
CA LEU A 44 -14.63 3.68 -4.00
C LEU A 44 -13.86 4.23 -5.20
N SER A 45 -14.55 4.71 -6.22
CA SER A 45 -13.91 5.32 -7.41
C SER A 45 -13.03 6.52 -7.03
N GLU A 46 -13.36 7.25 -5.97
CA GLU A 46 -12.53 8.35 -5.47
C GLU A 46 -11.18 7.88 -4.91
N ASP A 47 -11.09 6.63 -4.44
CA ASP A 47 -9.85 6.07 -3.91
C ASP A 47 -8.78 5.89 -5.01
N LEU A 48 -9.17 5.85 -6.29
CA LEU A 48 -8.23 5.85 -7.43
C LEU A 48 -7.41 7.14 -7.53
N ASN A 49 -7.94 8.25 -7.02
CA ASN A 49 -7.28 9.56 -7.08
C ASN A 49 -6.33 9.80 -5.89
N LYS A 50 -6.24 8.84 -4.96
CA LYS A 50 -5.43 8.98 -3.75
C LYS A 50 -3.97 8.65 -4.01
N GLU A 51 -3.10 9.30 -3.24
CA GLU A 51 -1.67 9.01 -3.25
C GLU A 51 -1.33 7.95 -2.19
N PHE A 52 -0.90 6.77 -2.63
CA PHE A 52 -0.49 5.68 -1.74
C PHE A 52 1.03 5.53 -1.72
N ASN A 53 1.66 5.66 -0.55
CA ASN A 53 3.09 5.38 -0.41
C ASN A 53 3.36 4.35 0.68
N CYS A 54 4.26 3.41 0.40
CA CYS A 54 4.85 2.53 1.40
C CYS A 54 6.25 3.04 1.72
N SER A 55 6.48 3.37 2.99
CA SER A 55 7.74 3.93 3.47
C SER A 55 8.40 3.04 4.51
N VAL A 56 9.74 3.06 4.56
CA VAL A 56 10.54 2.33 5.55
C VAL A 56 11.71 3.20 6.00
N ARG A 57 12.09 3.06 7.27
CA ARG A 57 13.27 3.69 7.86
C ARG A 57 14.00 2.67 8.73
N ASN A 58 15.31 2.59 8.57
CA ASN A 58 16.21 1.82 9.43
C ASN A 58 17.57 2.54 9.53
N GLU A 59 18.58 1.87 10.08
CA GLU A 59 19.94 2.43 10.23
C GLU A 59 20.60 2.82 8.90
N LYS A 60 20.18 2.23 7.78
CA LYS A 60 20.70 2.57 6.44
C LYS A 60 20.05 3.81 5.83
N GLY A 61 18.95 4.29 6.39
CA GLY A 61 18.28 5.50 5.93
C GLY A 61 16.77 5.33 5.78
N PHE A 62 16.20 6.12 4.88
CA PHE A 62 14.78 6.19 4.59
C PHE A 62 14.52 5.92 3.11
N GLU A 63 13.54 5.07 2.83
CA GLU A 63 13.12 4.72 1.48
C GLU A 63 11.59 4.78 1.40
N THR A 64 11.07 5.18 0.24
CA THR A 64 9.62 5.24 -0.02
C THR A 64 9.31 4.84 -1.46
N ARG A 65 8.20 4.14 -1.65
CA ARG A 65 7.68 3.77 -2.97
C ARG A 65 6.20 4.08 -3.07
N ARG A 66 5.80 4.62 -4.21
CA ARG A 66 4.40 4.95 -4.54
C ARG A 66 3.73 3.78 -5.24
N ALA A 67 2.53 3.42 -4.80
CA ALA A 67 1.63 2.53 -5.53
C ALA A 67 0.72 3.36 -6.45
N GLN A 68 0.57 2.93 -7.70
CA GLN A 68 -0.34 3.56 -8.66
C GLN A 68 -1.52 2.63 -8.88
N LEU A 69 -2.73 3.14 -8.67
CA LEU A 69 -3.97 2.42 -8.95
C LEU A 69 -4.58 2.96 -10.24
N GLN A 70 -5.16 2.08 -11.05
CA GLN A 70 -5.87 2.41 -12.27
C GLN A 70 -7.06 1.45 -12.38
N GLU A 71 -8.14 1.90 -13.01
CA GLU A 71 -9.23 0.98 -13.38
C GLU A 71 -8.67 -0.08 -14.33
N GLU A 72 -9.03 -1.34 -14.07
CA GLU A 72 -8.77 -2.39 -15.03
C GLU A 72 -9.61 -2.08 -16.27
N GLY A 73 -8.93 -1.81 -17.39
CA GLY A 73 -9.63 -1.56 -18.66
C GLY A 73 -10.41 -2.79 -19.08
N GLU A 74 -11.63 -2.61 -19.62
CA GLU A 74 -12.35 -3.71 -20.25
C GLU A 74 -11.49 -4.27 -21.41
N GLU A 75 -10.95 -5.48 -21.26
CA GLU A 75 -10.47 -6.23 -22.42
C GLU A 75 -11.64 -6.34 -23.42
N PRO A 76 -11.47 -5.97 -24.70
CA PRO A 76 -12.54 -6.11 -25.66
C PRO A 76 -12.91 -7.58 -25.74
N ARG A 77 -14.11 -7.94 -25.28
CA ARG A 77 -14.66 -9.29 -25.44
C ARG A 77 -14.60 -9.61 -26.93
N SER A 78 -13.66 -10.46 -27.34
CA SER A 78 -13.60 -10.93 -28.72
C SER A 78 -14.92 -11.66 -28.96
N ARG A 79 -15.81 -11.06 -29.75
CA ARG A 79 -17.01 -11.74 -30.22
C ARG A 79 -16.53 -12.88 -31.11
N ARG A 80 -16.60 -14.11 -30.60
CA ARG A 80 -16.52 -15.32 -31.41
C ARG A 80 -17.82 -15.53 -32.16
#